data_AF-T1BIQ1-F1
#
_entry.id   AF-T1BIQ1-F1
#
_cell.length_a   1.000
_cell.length_b   1.000
_cell.length_c   1.000
_cell.angle_alpha   90.00
_cell.angle_beta   90.00
_cell.angle_gamma   90.00
#
_symmetry.space_group_name_H-M   'P 1'
#
loop_
_entity.id
_entity.type
_entity.pdbx_description
1 polymer ?
#
loop_
_entity_poly.entity_id
_entity_poly.type
_entity_poly.pdbx_seq_one_letter_code
_entity_poly.pdbx_strand_id
1 'polypeptide(L)'
;MLQPDRTVDGVSSYWYGKSPGLDRAGDAIRHGNLMGTGPTGGVLVLVGDDPQAKSSSVPSTSEPTLFALGLPILSPADPQDLLDLGLHGVALSRASGLWVGVRIPASVADASQSVLVDADRLTRRAPEREIDGVAFTHRVTAQLLGATLIELERSLYGSRLEMARRYAALNGLDRVTA
;
A
#
# COMPACT_ATOMS: atom_id res chain seq x y z
N MET A 1 3.25 21.51 6.67
CA MET A 1 2.33 22.44 7.37
C MET A 1 0.93 21.91 7.17
N LEU A 2 0.16 21.70 8.23
CA LEU A 2 -1.24 21.25 8.11
C LEU A 2 -2.09 22.40 7.55
N GLN A 3 -3.08 22.09 6.72
CA GLN A 3 -4.00 23.11 6.18
C GLN A 3 -4.86 23.68 7.32
N PRO A 4 -4.98 25.02 7.47
CA PRO A 4 -5.69 25.64 8.58
C PRO A 4 -7.18 25.31 8.63
N ASP A 5 -7.78 25.06 7.47
CA ASP A 5 -9.20 24.78 7.25
C ASP A 5 -9.52 23.27 7.21
N ARG A 6 -8.58 22.40 7.62
CA ARG A 6 -8.80 20.95 7.64
C ARG A 6 -9.95 20.59 8.59
N THR A 7 -10.84 19.72 8.14
CA THR A 7 -11.95 19.17 8.95
C THR A 7 -11.64 17.78 9.52
N VAL A 8 -10.53 17.18 9.12
CA VAL A 8 -10.09 15.84 9.53
C VAL A 8 -8.59 15.79 9.83
N ASP A 9 -8.17 14.80 10.60
CA ASP A 9 -6.76 14.64 10.97
C ASP A 9 -5.87 14.08 9.85
N GLY A 10 -6.47 13.35 8.91
CA GLY A 10 -5.81 12.77 7.75
C GLY A 10 -6.82 12.12 6.81
N VAL A 11 -6.37 11.75 5.61
CA VAL A 11 -7.20 11.14 4.57
C VAL A 11 -6.59 9.81 4.17
N SER A 12 -7.45 8.81 3.98
CA SER A 12 -7.11 7.54 3.34
C SER A 12 -7.61 7.57 1.91
N SER A 13 -6.74 7.27 0.94
CA SER A 13 -7.08 7.30 -0.48
C SER A 13 -6.97 5.91 -1.08
N TYR A 14 -7.88 5.62 -2.02
CA TYR A 14 -7.94 4.35 -2.73
C TYR A 14 -7.95 4.68 -4.21
N TRP A 15 -7.03 4.06 -4.95
CA TRP A 15 -7.04 4.01 -6.40
C TRP A 15 -7.34 2.58 -6.83
N TYR A 16 -8.15 2.41 -7.87
CA TYR A 16 -8.42 1.10 -8.46
C TYR A 16 -8.23 1.13 -9.98
N GLY A 17 -7.66 0.06 -10.51
CA GLY A 17 -7.64 -0.22 -11.94
C GLY A 17 -7.33 -1.70 -12.22
N LYS A 18 -7.69 -2.20 -13.39
CA LYS A 18 -7.11 -3.46 -13.88
C LYS A 18 -5.64 -3.24 -14.28
N SER A 19 -4.88 -4.31 -14.45
CA SER A 19 -3.46 -4.25 -14.86
C SER A 19 -3.14 -3.25 -15.98
N PRO A 20 -3.86 -3.17 -17.12
CA PRO A 20 -3.59 -2.14 -18.14
C PRO A 20 -3.80 -0.70 -17.65
N GLY A 21 -4.72 -0.49 -16.70
CA GLY A 21 -4.92 0.79 -16.03
C GLY A 21 -3.77 1.15 -15.09
N LEU A 22 -3.16 0.16 -14.43
CA LEU A 22 -1.93 0.35 -13.65
C LEU A 22 -0.80 0.80 -14.56
N ASP A 23 -0.65 0.19 -15.75
CA ASP A 23 0.36 0.61 -16.73
C ASP A 23 0.17 2.05 -17.20
N ARG A 24 -1.07 2.54 -17.26
CA ARG A 24 -1.36 3.95 -17.60
C ARG A 24 -1.12 4.89 -16.42
N ALA A 25 -1.42 4.45 -15.19
CA ALA A 25 -1.28 5.26 -13.99
C ALA A 25 0.14 5.24 -13.39
N GLY A 26 1.03 4.40 -13.89
CA GLY A 26 2.34 4.12 -13.30
C GLY A 26 3.18 5.37 -12.99
N ASP A 27 3.16 6.38 -13.85
CA ASP A 27 3.89 7.63 -13.61
C ASP A 27 3.35 8.39 -12.39
N ALA A 28 2.03 8.57 -12.30
CA ALA A 28 1.38 9.24 -11.17
C ALA A 28 1.60 8.47 -9.86
N ILE A 29 1.53 7.14 -9.91
CA ILE A 29 1.78 6.27 -8.75
C ILE A 29 3.25 6.33 -8.32
N ARG A 30 4.20 6.36 -9.27
CA ARG A 30 5.64 6.46 -8.98
C ARG A 30 5.96 7.75 -8.24
N HIS A 31 5.48 8.88 -8.75
CA HIS A 31 5.65 10.18 -8.10
C HIS A 31 4.93 10.22 -6.74
N GLY A 32 3.71 9.71 -6.68
CA GLY A 32 2.92 9.59 -5.46
C GLY A 32 3.65 8.83 -4.36
N ASN A 33 4.17 7.64 -4.67
CA ASN A 33 4.89 6.81 -3.71
C ASN A 33 6.24 7.43 -3.31
N LEU A 34 6.93 8.09 -4.25
CA LEU A 34 8.17 8.82 -3.95
C LEU A 34 7.92 9.91 -2.91
N MET A 35 6.86 10.72 -3.08
CA MET A 35 6.41 11.72 -2.11
C MET A 35 5.92 11.08 -0.79
N GLY A 36 5.27 9.91 -0.90
CA GLY A 36 4.80 9.11 0.22
C GLY A 36 3.54 9.64 0.91
N THR A 37 3.26 9.14 2.12
CA THR A 37 2.06 9.46 2.91
C THR A 37 2.40 10.01 4.30
N GLY A 38 1.53 10.86 4.84
CA GLY A 38 1.73 11.44 6.18
C GLY A 38 1.36 10.45 7.30
N PRO A 39 1.74 10.74 8.57
CA PRO A 39 1.51 9.84 9.71
C PRO A 39 0.04 9.63 10.07
N THR A 40 -0.88 10.43 9.52
CA THR A 40 -2.32 10.30 9.68
C THR A 40 -3.03 9.87 8.39
N GLY A 41 -2.33 9.82 7.26
CA GLY A 41 -2.87 9.42 5.95
C GLY A 41 -2.45 8.02 5.53
N GLY A 42 -2.99 7.55 4.41
CA GLY A 42 -2.59 6.28 3.80
C GLY A 42 -3.13 6.15 2.38
N VAL A 43 -2.43 5.43 1.52
CA VAL A 43 -2.82 5.25 0.12
C VAL A 43 -2.74 3.79 -0.28
N LEU A 44 -3.81 3.31 -0.90
CA LEU A 44 -3.94 1.99 -1.46
C LEU A 44 -4.10 2.03 -2.98
N VAL A 45 -3.37 1.15 -3.66
CA VAL A 45 -3.43 0.91 -5.10
C VAL A 45 -3.98 -0.50 -5.30
N LEU A 46 -5.29 -0.59 -5.53
CA LEU A 46 -6.03 -1.84 -5.75
C LEU A 46 -5.92 -2.22 -7.23
N VAL A 47 -5.40 -3.41 -7.53
CA VAL A 47 -5.20 -3.86 -8.91
C VAL A 47 -5.95 -5.14 -9.20
N GLY A 48 -6.87 -5.09 -10.14
CA GLY A 48 -7.57 -6.28 -10.64
C GLY A 48 -6.72 -7.05 -11.65
N ASP A 49 -6.37 -8.28 -11.33
CA ASP A 49 -5.60 -9.18 -12.19
C ASP A 49 -6.46 -10.31 -12.75
N ASP A 50 -6.22 -10.63 -14.02
CA ASP A 50 -6.89 -11.70 -14.73
C ASP A 50 -5.86 -12.48 -15.56
N PRO A 51 -5.14 -13.43 -14.95
CA PRO A 51 -4.11 -14.21 -15.63
C PRO A 51 -4.65 -15.07 -16.77
N GLN A 52 -5.94 -15.40 -16.74
CA GLN A 52 -6.60 -16.21 -17.78
C GLN A 52 -7.29 -15.35 -18.85
N ALA A 53 -7.23 -14.03 -18.73
CA ALA A 53 -7.92 -13.09 -19.63
C ALA A 53 -9.41 -13.40 -19.82
N LYS A 54 -10.09 -13.91 -18.78
CA LYS A 54 -11.52 -14.27 -18.84
C LYS A 54 -12.39 -13.06 -19.17
N SER A 55 -12.00 -11.90 -18.65
CA SER A 55 -12.74 -10.63 -18.72
C SER A 55 -11.83 -9.44 -19.06
N SER A 56 -10.60 -9.72 -19.48
CA SER A 56 -9.54 -8.74 -19.75
C SER A 56 -9.06 -8.87 -21.19
N SER A 57 -8.59 -7.77 -21.77
CA SER A 57 -8.06 -7.75 -23.14
C SER A 57 -6.75 -8.51 -23.30
N VAL A 58 -6.00 -8.70 -22.20
CA VAL A 58 -4.73 -9.43 -22.14
C VAL A 58 -4.62 -10.20 -20.82
N PRO A 59 -3.89 -11.33 -20.80
CA PRO A 59 -3.45 -11.96 -19.56
C PRO A 59 -2.65 -10.97 -18.71
N SER A 60 -2.86 -10.97 -17.40
CA SER A 60 -2.24 -9.97 -16.53
C SER A 60 -1.83 -10.49 -15.17
N THR A 61 -0.68 -9.98 -14.70
CA THR A 61 -0.13 -10.16 -13.35
C THR A 61 0.56 -8.84 -12.98
N SER A 62 0.07 -8.18 -11.95
CA SER A 62 0.44 -6.80 -11.61
C SER A 62 1.63 -6.70 -10.66
N GLU A 63 2.04 -7.80 -10.02
CA GLU A 63 3.15 -7.80 -9.04
C GLU A 63 4.44 -7.21 -9.59
N PRO A 64 4.91 -7.54 -10.82
CA PRO A 64 6.13 -6.95 -11.37
C PRO A 64 6.04 -5.42 -11.51
N THR A 65 4.89 -4.91 -11.94
CA THR A 65 4.66 -3.47 -12.09
C THR A 65 4.57 -2.78 -10.72
N LEU A 66 3.82 -3.35 -9.78
CA LEU A 66 3.73 -2.83 -8.40
C LEU A 66 5.10 -2.80 -7.71
N PHE A 67 5.89 -3.86 -7.90
CA PHE A 67 7.27 -3.94 -7.40
C PHE A 67 8.16 -2.86 -8.03
N ALA A 68 8.09 -2.67 -9.35
CA ALA A 68 8.85 -1.64 -10.06
C ALA A 68 8.46 -0.19 -9.67
N LEU A 69 7.29 -0.02 -9.06
CA LEU A 69 6.82 1.25 -8.49
C LEU A 69 7.21 1.42 -7.00
N GLY A 70 7.83 0.40 -6.41
CA GLY A 70 8.32 0.42 -5.03
C GLY A 70 7.22 0.30 -3.98
N LEU A 71 6.08 -0.33 -4.32
CA LEU A 71 4.97 -0.54 -3.39
C LEU A 71 5.16 -1.88 -2.66
N PRO A 72 4.97 -1.95 -1.32
CA PRO A 72 4.66 -3.20 -0.65
C PRO A 72 3.37 -3.78 -1.24
N ILE A 73 3.31 -5.11 -1.39
CA ILE A 73 2.21 -5.79 -2.09
C ILE A 73 1.51 -6.72 -1.12
N LEU A 74 0.19 -6.58 -1.01
CA LEU A 74 -0.69 -7.50 -0.29
C LEU A 74 -1.49 -8.33 -1.32
N SER A 75 -1.58 -9.64 -1.11
CA SER A 75 -2.29 -10.55 -2.02
C SER A 75 -3.32 -11.37 -1.21
N PRO A 76 -4.59 -10.92 -1.13
CA PRO A 76 -5.66 -11.69 -0.50
C PRO A 76 -5.91 -13.04 -1.17
N ALA A 77 -6.29 -14.04 -0.38
CA ALA A 77 -6.69 -15.36 -0.88
C ALA A 77 -8.20 -15.47 -1.16
N ASP A 78 -9.03 -14.65 -0.51
CA ASP A 78 -10.48 -14.66 -0.61
C ASP A 78 -11.10 -13.26 -0.30
N PRO A 79 -12.42 -13.07 -0.46
CA PRO A 79 -13.07 -11.79 -0.13
C PRO A 79 -12.94 -11.29 1.32
N GLN A 80 -12.73 -12.16 2.31
CA GLN A 80 -12.55 -11.78 3.71
C GLN A 80 -11.14 -11.22 3.89
N ASP A 81 -10.14 -11.91 3.35
CA ASP A 81 -8.77 -11.42 3.29
C ASP A 81 -8.68 -10.08 2.56
N LEU A 82 -9.45 -9.87 1.50
CA LEU A 82 -9.45 -8.59 0.76
C LEU A 82 -9.86 -7.43 1.68
N LEU A 83 -10.90 -7.60 2.49
CA LEU A 83 -11.33 -6.59 3.46
C LEU A 83 -10.27 -6.38 4.54
N ASP A 84 -9.69 -7.47 5.04
CA ASP A 84 -8.73 -7.43 6.14
C ASP A 84 -7.41 -6.79 5.74
N LEU A 85 -6.83 -7.26 4.63
CA LEU A 85 -5.62 -6.73 4.05
C LEU A 85 -5.83 -5.31 3.52
N GLY A 86 -7.05 -4.95 3.09
CA GLY A 86 -7.40 -3.56 2.80
C GLY A 86 -7.22 -2.66 4.03
N LEU A 87 -7.75 -3.05 5.20
CA LEU A 87 -7.59 -2.28 6.44
C LEU A 87 -6.13 -2.28 6.92
N HIS A 88 -5.43 -3.40 6.83
CA HIS A 88 -4.00 -3.45 7.13
C HIS A 88 -3.18 -2.60 6.17
N GLY A 89 -3.53 -2.54 4.88
CA GLY A 89 -2.80 -1.78 3.87
C GLY A 89 -2.86 -0.27 4.08
N VAL A 90 -4.00 0.27 4.52
CA VAL A 90 -4.07 1.68 4.96
C VAL A 90 -3.14 1.94 6.14
N ALA A 91 -3.18 1.08 7.16
CA ALA A 91 -2.36 1.24 8.35
C ALA A 91 -0.86 1.00 8.08
N LEU A 92 -0.52 0.07 7.19
CA LEU A 92 0.84 -0.16 6.67
C LEU A 92 1.35 1.07 5.93
N SER A 93 0.53 1.65 5.07
CA SER A 93 0.86 2.89 4.36
C SER A 93 1.13 4.03 5.35
N ARG A 94 0.27 4.19 6.36
CA ARG A 94 0.44 5.19 7.43
C ARG A 94 1.70 4.98 8.27
N ALA A 95 2.04 3.73 8.58
CA ALA A 95 3.21 3.40 9.39
C ALA A 95 4.52 3.68 8.64
N SER A 96 4.57 3.28 7.36
CA SER A 96 5.77 3.33 6.54
C SER A 96 5.97 4.63 5.76
N GLY A 97 4.90 5.34 5.42
CA GLY A 97 4.95 6.44 4.46
C GLY A 97 5.00 5.99 2.99
N LEU A 98 4.82 4.69 2.71
CA LEU A 98 4.71 4.14 1.35
C LEU A 98 3.26 4.07 0.91
N TRP A 99 3.02 4.10 -0.40
CA TRP A 99 1.78 3.60 -0.97
C TRP A 99 1.80 2.08 -0.96
N VAL A 100 0.64 1.44 -0.81
CA VAL A 100 0.56 -0.03 -0.70
C VAL A 100 -0.27 -0.58 -1.86
N GLY A 101 0.28 -1.58 -2.55
CA GLY A 101 -0.41 -2.31 -3.60
C GLY A 101 -1.24 -3.45 -3.01
N VAL A 102 -2.45 -3.64 -3.51
CA VAL A 102 -3.27 -4.82 -3.20
C VAL A 102 -3.63 -5.48 -4.52
N ARG A 103 -3.12 -6.69 -4.73
CA ARG A 103 -3.38 -7.47 -5.93
C ARG A 103 -4.63 -8.30 -5.74
N ILE A 104 -5.63 -8.11 -6.60
CA ILE A 104 -6.92 -8.78 -6.53
C ILE A 104 -7.04 -9.69 -7.75
N PRO A 105 -6.71 -10.99 -7.63
CA PRO A 105 -6.91 -11.92 -8.74
C PRO A 105 -8.40 -12.12 -9.02
N ALA A 106 -8.75 -12.44 -10.27
CA ALA A 106 -10.13 -12.69 -10.70
C ALA A 106 -10.83 -13.76 -9.87
N SER A 107 -10.09 -14.77 -9.37
CA SER A 107 -10.64 -15.80 -8.48
C SER A 107 -11.16 -15.24 -7.16
N VAL A 108 -10.57 -14.16 -6.64
CA VAL A 108 -11.03 -13.45 -5.43
C VAL A 108 -12.14 -12.48 -5.78
N ALA A 109 -12.00 -11.74 -6.89
CA ALA A 109 -12.99 -10.75 -7.31
C ALA A 109 -14.34 -11.37 -7.71
N ASP A 110 -14.32 -12.55 -8.33
CA ASP A 110 -15.51 -13.28 -8.77
C ASP A 110 -16.06 -14.22 -7.68
N ALA A 111 -15.38 -14.36 -6.54
CA ALA A 111 -15.81 -15.24 -5.47
C ALA A 111 -17.05 -14.69 -4.75
N SER A 112 -17.88 -15.61 -4.25
CA SER A 112 -19.01 -15.30 -3.37
C SER A 112 -18.83 -16.02 -2.05
N GLN A 113 -18.77 -15.26 -0.95
CA GLN A 113 -18.78 -15.79 0.41
C GLN A 113 -19.41 -14.78 1.37
N SER A 114 -19.94 -15.27 2.49
CA SER A 114 -20.26 -14.40 3.62
C SER A 114 -18.98 -13.91 4.27
N VAL A 115 -18.96 -12.65 4.68
CA VAL A 115 -17.82 -12.02 5.36
C VAL A 115 -18.24 -11.49 6.73
N LEU A 116 -17.30 -11.49 7.65
CA LEU A 116 -17.46 -10.91 8.98
C LEU A 116 -16.98 -9.45 8.95
N VAL A 117 -17.91 -8.53 9.19
CA VAL A 117 -17.63 -7.10 9.29
C VAL A 117 -17.81 -6.66 10.73
N ASP A 118 -16.70 -6.43 11.40
CA ASP A 118 -16.66 -5.99 12.80
C ASP A 118 -15.45 -5.06 13.00
N ALA A 119 -15.64 -3.98 13.76
CA ALA A 119 -14.62 -2.95 13.97
C ALA A 119 -13.41 -3.47 14.77
N ASP A 120 -13.63 -4.43 15.66
CA ASP A 120 -12.65 -4.99 16.58
C ASP A 120 -12.02 -6.30 16.04
N ARG A 121 -12.45 -6.74 14.85
CA ARG A 121 -11.96 -7.97 14.22
C ARG A 121 -10.45 -7.99 14.00
N LEU A 122 -9.85 -6.81 13.78
CA LEU A 122 -8.44 -6.68 13.43
C LEU A 122 -7.71 -5.76 14.41
N THR A 123 -6.64 -6.28 14.99
CA THR A 123 -5.65 -5.46 15.70
C THR A 123 -4.57 -5.02 14.72
N ARG A 124 -4.45 -3.70 14.50
CA ARG A 124 -3.40 -3.10 13.66
C ARG A 124 -2.37 -2.43 14.56
N ARG A 125 -1.26 -3.13 14.81
CA ARG A 125 -0.17 -2.64 15.66
C ARG A 125 0.81 -1.82 14.82
N ALA A 126 1.12 -0.61 15.28
CA ALA A 126 2.19 0.19 14.69
C ALA A 126 3.56 -0.31 15.22
N PRO A 127 4.55 -0.52 14.33
CA PRO A 127 5.92 -0.82 14.76
C PRO A 127 6.55 0.36 15.51
N GLU A 128 7.60 0.07 16.27
CA GLU A 128 8.45 1.09 16.86
C GLU A 128 9.05 1.99 15.78
N ARG A 129 8.95 3.30 16.00
CA ARG A 129 9.37 4.34 15.06
C ARG A 129 10.83 4.72 15.31
N GLU A 130 11.72 3.74 15.31
CA GLU A 130 13.17 3.95 15.45
C GLU A 130 13.90 3.08 14.45
N ILE A 131 14.82 3.64 13.67
CA ILE A 131 15.68 2.93 12.73
C ILE A 131 17.11 3.33 13.05
N ASP A 132 17.96 2.34 13.35
CA ASP A 132 19.36 2.52 13.69
C ASP A 132 19.60 3.52 14.83
N GLY A 133 18.76 3.50 15.88
CA GLY A 133 18.85 4.42 17.01
C GLY A 133 18.25 5.81 16.78
N VAL A 134 17.64 6.04 15.61
CA VAL A 134 17.09 7.35 15.22
C VAL A 134 15.58 7.26 15.05
N ALA A 135 14.86 8.18 15.71
CA ALA A 135 13.41 8.29 15.57
C ALA A 135 13.02 8.51 14.09
N PHE A 136 12.12 7.66 13.59
CA PHE A 136 11.68 7.66 12.19
C PHE A 136 10.27 8.23 12.05
N THR A 137 10.11 9.26 11.22
CA THR A 137 8.80 9.73 10.75
C THR A 137 8.94 10.24 9.33
N HIS A 138 8.20 9.64 8.40
CA HIS A 138 8.18 10.13 7.02
C HIS A 138 7.56 11.52 6.94
N ARG A 139 8.18 12.40 6.17
CA ARG A 139 7.66 13.73 5.86
C ARG A 139 7.34 13.80 4.38
N VAL A 140 6.05 13.93 4.07
CA VAL A 140 5.60 14.15 2.70
C VAL A 140 6.12 15.49 2.19
N THR A 141 6.64 15.50 0.98
CA THR A 141 7.09 16.71 0.29
C THR A 141 6.78 16.60 -1.20
N ALA A 142 6.31 17.69 -1.80
CA ALA A 142 6.16 17.82 -3.24
C ALA A 142 7.41 18.45 -3.91
N GLN A 143 8.49 18.66 -3.14
CA GLN A 143 9.74 19.17 -3.67
C GLN A 143 10.53 18.05 -4.36
N LEU A 144 10.20 17.82 -5.62
CA LEU A 144 10.78 16.77 -6.46
C LEU A 144 11.98 17.31 -7.27
N LEU A 145 12.94 17.95 -6.60
CA LEU A 145 14.07 18.62 -7.23
C LEU A 145 15.35 18.45 -6.41
N GLY A 146 16.49 18.32 -7.10
CA GLY A 146 17.82 18.33 -6.48
C GLY A 146 18.07 17.18 -5.50
N ALA A 147 18.84 17.45 -4.44
CA ALA A 147 19.25 16.45 -3.44
C ALA A 147 18.06 15.76 -2.74
N THR A 148 16.92 16.45 -2.61
CA THR A 148 15.69 15.90 -2.01
C THR A 148 15.23 14.62 -2.71
N LEU A 149 15.40 14.50 -4.03
CA LEU A 149 15.02 13.28 -4.77
C LEU A 149 15.85 12.07 -4.33
N ILE A 150 17.15 12.26 -4.12
CA ILE A 150 18.08 11.21 -3.67
C ILE A 150 17.72 10.77 -2.25
N GLU A 151 17.34 11.71 -1.38
CA GLU A 151 16.89 11.41 -0.02
C GLU A 151 15.56 10.66 -0.01
N LEU A 152 14.59 11.07 -0.85
CA LEU A 152 13.30 10.40 -0.97
C LEU A 152 13.44 8.97 -1.50
N GLU A 153 14.30 8.74 -2.49
CA GLU A 153 14.58 7.41 -3.04
C GLU A 153 15.28 6.52 -2.00
N ARG A 154 16.32 7.03 -1.35
CA ARG A 154 17.02 6.33 -0.27
C ARG A 154 16.07 5.94 0.86
N SER A 155 15.18 6.86 1.23
CA SER A 155 14.14 6.62 2.24
C SER A 155 13.13 5.57 1.75
N LEU A 156 12.73 5.62 0.46
CA LEU A 156 11.77 4.68 -0.15
C LEU A 156 12.26 3.24 -0.04
N TYR A 157 13.48 2.97 -0.51
CA TYR A 157 14.05 1.61 -0.53
C TYR A 157 14.78 1.23 0.76
N GLY A 158 15.02 2.19 1.66
CA GLY A 158 15.62 1.99 2.98
C GLY A 158 14.59 2.05 4.09
N SER A 159 14.55 3.17 4.81
CA SER A 159 13.81 3.32 6.06
C SER A 159 12.30 3.04 5.95
N ARG A 160 11.66 3.47 4.86
CA ARG A 160 10.23 3.26 4.66
C ARG A 160 9.91 1.79 4.38
N LEU A 161 10.71 1.13 3.55
CA LEU A 161 10.58 -0.30 3.27
C LEU A 161 10.82 -1.14 4.53
N GLU A 162 11.83 -0.78 5.33
CA GLU A 162 12.07 -1.44 6.62
C GLU A 162 10.87 -1.31 7.56
N MET A 163 10.27 -0.12 7.62
CA MET A 163 9.08 0.10 8.45
C MET A 163 7.86 -0.69 7.95
N ALA A 164 7.75 -0.88 6.63
CA ALA A 164 6.74 -1.75 6.04
C ALA A 164 6.94 -3.22 6.44
N ARG A 165 8.18 -3.73 6.39
CA ARG A 165 8.52 -5.10 6.82
C ARG A 165 8.22 -5.32 8.30
N ARG A 166 8.61 -4.38 9.16
CA ARG A 166 8.31 -4.46 10.61
C ARG A 166 6.82 -4.48 10.88
N TYR A 167 6.04 -3.66 10.18
CA TYR A 167 4.59 -3.69 10.30
C TYR A 167 4.03 -5.04 9.87
N ALA A 168 4.46 -5.59 8.73
CA ALA A 168 3.99 -6.90 8.24
C ALA A 168 4.31 -8.02 9.23
N ALA A 169 5.55 -8.09 9.73
CA ALA A 169 5.96 -9.06 10.74
C ALA A 169 5.18 -8.92 12.04
N LEU A 170 5.03 -7.70 12.57
CA LEU A 170 4.32 -7.43 13.81
C LEU A 170 2.83 -7.79 13.71
N ASN A 171 2.22 -7.66 12.54
CA ASN A 171 0.80 -7.97 12.34
C ASN A 171 0.57 -9.38 11.79
N GLY A 172 1.63 -10.17 11.60
CA GLY A 172 1.53 -11.55 11.09
C GLY A 172 0.87 -11.63 9.72
N LEU A 173 1.24 -10.72 8.81
CA LEU A 173 0.69 -10.66 7.44
C LEU A 173 1.32 -11.69 6.50
N ASP A 174 2.56 -12.08 6.76
CA ASP A 174 3.27 -13.11 5.98
C ASP A 174 2.96 -14.50 6.52
N ARG A 175 1.74 -14.99 6.25
CA ARG A 175 1.30 -16.33 6.67
C ARG A 175 1.64 -17.35 5.60
N VAL A 176 2.37 -18.40 5.99
CA VAL A 176 2.52 -19.61 5.19
C VAL A 176 1.45 -20.61 5.65
N THR A 177 0.48 -20.88 4.81
CA THR A 177 -0.49 -21.96 5.04
C THR A 177 0.11 -23.27 4.54
N ALA A 178 0.02 -24.33 5.35
CA ALA A 178 0.51 -25.67 5.02
C ALA A 178 -0.34 -26.37 3.95
#